data_AF-A0A1B6H514-F1
#
_entry.id   AF-A0A1B6H514-F1
#
_cell.length_a   1.000
_cell.length_b   1.000
_cell.length_c   1.000
_cell.angle_alpha   90.00
_cell.angle_beta   90.00
_cell.angle_gamma   90.00
#
_symmetry.space_group_name_H-M   'P 1'
#
loop_
_entity.id
_entity.type
_entity.pdbx_description
1 polymer ?
#
loop_
_entity_poly.entity_id
_entity_poly.type
_entity_poly.pdbx_seq_one_letter_code
_entity_poly.pdbx_strand_id
1 'polypeptide(L)'
;VAKERPQLEEKKNQLIVEGANNKRHLKEIEDKILQVLSMSEGNILEDETAIQILSSSKVLSEEIQAKQEVSVLTEKEIDFARNQFIPVAKHSSILFLSISELANIDPMYQYSLVWFINLYYQAIQNSEKSDDLEERLEFLNSYFTYSIYRNVCRSLFEKDKLTFSFVLCVGILRSKGKLIE
;
A
#
# COMPACT_ATOMS: atom_id res chain seq x y z
N VAL A 1 -2.44 7.31 -0.53
CA VAL A 1 -2.84 6.99 -1.92
C VAL A 1 -4.34 6.98 -2.08
N ALA A 2 -5.09 6.09 -1.44
CA ALA A 2 -6.55 5.97 -1.59
C ALA A 2 -7.37 7.28 -1.55
N LYS A 3 -6.98 8.26 -0.72
CA LYS A 3 -7.64 9.58 -0.65
C LYS A 3 -7.09 10.66 -1.60
N GLU A 4 -5.81 10.60 -1.95
CA GLU A 4 -5.14 11.61 -2.80
C GLU A 4 -5.20 11.25 -4.29
N ARG A 5 -5.11 9.95 -4.59
CA ARG A 5 -5.15 9.39 -5.94
C ARG A 5 -6.01 8.12 -5.94
N PRO A 6 -7.35 8.23 -5.82
CA PRO A 6 -8.25 7.08 -5.73
C PRO A 6 -8.17 6.19 -6.99
N GLN A 7 -8.01 6.80 -8.17
CA GLN A 7 -7.88 6.09 -9.43
C GLN A 7 -6.68 5.12 -9.46
N LEU A 8 -5.54 5.50 -8.86
CA LEU A 8 -4.37 4.62 -8.77
C LEU A 8 -4.62 3.44 -7.83
N GLU A 9 -5.34 3.66 -6.74
CA GLU A 9 -5.66 2.60 -5.79
C GLU A 9 -6.67 1.61 -6.39
N GLU A 10 -7.69 2.10 -7.10
CA GLU A 10 -8.67 1.28 -7.80
C GLU A 10 -8.01 0.45 -8.91
N LYS A 11 -7.17 1.08 -9.74
CA LYS A 11 -6.43 0.39 -10.80
C LYS A 11 -5.49 -0.68 -10.22
N LYS A 12 -4.85 -0.42 -9.08
CA LYS A 12 -4.04 -1.43 -8.38
C LYS A 12 -4.89 -2.62 -7.94
N ASN A 13 -6.04 -2.37 -7.32
CA ASN A 13 -6.91 -3.45 -6.85
C ASN A 13 -7.45 -4.29 -8.00
N GLN A 14 -7.82 -3.66 -9.12
CA GLN A 14 -8.24 -4.37 -10.34
C GLN A 14 -7.12 -5.28 -10.86
N LEU A 15 -5.89 -4.78 -10.98
CA LEU A 15 -4.74 -5.58 -11.44
C LEU A 15 -4.40 -6.74 -10.51
N ILE A 16 -4.56 -6.58 -9.19
CA ILE A 16 -4.34 -7.67 -8.22
C ILE A 16 -5.36 -8.80 -8.45
N VAL A 17 -6.63 -8.45 -8.60
CA VAL A 17 -7.70 -9.43 -8.85
C VAL A 17 -7.51 -10.11 -10.21
N GLU A 18 -7.21 -9.33 -11.25
CA GLU A 18 -6.95 -9.85 -12.59
C GLU A 18 -5.73 -10.77 -12.61
N GLY A 19 -4.62 -10.38 -11.96
CA GLY A 19 -3.42 -11.22 -11.85
C GLY A 19 -3.65 -12.51 -11.08
N ALA A 20 -4.52 -12.50 -10.05
CA ALA A 20 -4.92 -13.71 -9.34
C ALA A 20 -5.78 -14.64 -10.23
N ASN A 21 -6.72 -14.09 -10.99
CA ASN A 21 -7.55 -14.84 -11.93
C ASN A 21 -6.72 -15.42 -13.08
N ASN A 22 -5.79 -14.66 -13.65
CA ASN A 22 -4.89 -15.13 -14.71
C ASN A 22 -4.03 -16.31 -14.24
N LYS A 23 -3.44 -16.21 -13.04
CA LYS A 23 -2.68 -17.33 -12.44
C LYS A 23 -3.54 -18.57 -12.23
N ARG A 24 -4.79 -18.38 -11.80
CA ARG A 24 -5.74 -19.48 -11.63
C ARG A 24 -6.07 -20.13 -12.99
N HIS A 25 -6.37 -19.34 -14.02
CA HIS A 25 -6.67 -19.85 -15.35
C HIS A 25 -5.49 -20.59 -15.98
N LEU A 26 -4.26 -20.10 -15.81
CA LEU A 26 -3.06 -20.82 -16.27
C LEU A 26 -2.96 -22.21 -15.62
N LYS A 27 -3.25 -22.30 -14.32
CA LYS A 27 -3.28 -23.58 -13.61
C LYS A 27 -4.41 -24.49 -14.10
N GLU A 28 -5.60 -23.96 -14.31
CA GLU A 28 -6.74 -24.73 -14.85
C GLU A 28 -6.44 -25.26 -16.26
N ILE A 29 -5.74 -24.49 -17.09
CA ILE A 29 -5.26 -24.91 -18.40
C ILE A 29 -4.22 -26.03 -18.27
N GLU A 30 -3.26 -25.90 -17.36
CA GLU A 30 -2.25 -26.92 -17.07
C GLU A 30 -2.89 -28.23 -16.59
N ASP A 31 -3.82 -28.17 -15.64
CA ASP A 31 -4.57 -29.32 -15.13
C ASP A 31 -5.38 -29.99 -16.26
N LYS A 32 -5.98 -29.21 -17.16
CA LYS A 32 -6.70 -29.72 -18.32
C LYS A 32 -5.78 -30.43 -19.32
N ILE A 33 -4.59 -29.89 -19.56
CA ILE A 33 -3.56 -30.52 -20.40
C ILE A 33 -3.16 -31.87 -19.79
N LEU A 34 -2.85 -31.90 -18.49
CA LEU A 34 -2.48 -33.13 -17.77
C LEU A 34 -3.59 -34.18 -17.81
N GLN A 35 -4.85 -33.75 -17.65
CA GLN A 35 -6.00 -34.64 -17.74
C GLN A 35 -6.11 -35.29 -19.13
N VAL A 36 -6.01 -34.50 -20.21
CA VAL A 36 -6.06 -35.02 -21.58
C VAL A 36 -4.91 -35.99 -21.87
N LEU A 37 -3.71 -35.67 -21.40
CA LEU A 37 -2.54 -36.56 -21.52
C LEU A 37 -2.73 -37.87 -20.74
N SER A 38 -3.35 -37.82 -19.56
CA SER A 38 -3.58 -38.99 -18.71
C SER A 38 -4.74 -39.88 -19.17
N MET A 39 -5.74 -39.33 -19.85
CA MET A 39 -6.92 -40.07 -20.33
C MET A 39 -6.71 -40.68 -21.72
N SER A 40 -5.66 -40.28 -22.44
CA SER A 40 -5.33 -40.84 -23.75
C SER A 40 -4.76 -42.26 -23.60
N GLU A 41 -5.61 -43.28 -23.77
CA GLU A 41 -5.18 -44.67 -23.91
C GLU A 41 -4.83 -44.97 -25.38
N GLY A 42 -3.54 -44.91 -25.75
CA GLY A 42 -3.07 -45.18 -27.12
C GLY A 42 -2.18 -44.08 -27.70
N ASN A 43 -2.07 -44.01 -29.04
CA ASN A 43 -1.31 -42.97 -29.72
C ASN A 43 -2.10 -41.66 -29.74
N ILE A 44 -1.68 -40.69 -28.93
CA ILE A 44 -2.34 -39.37 -28.83
C ILE A 44 -2.40 -38.59 -30.15
N LEU A 45 -1.54 -38.91 -31.10
CA LEU A 45 -1.54 -38.29 -32.44
C LEU A 45 -2.75 -38.74 -33.29
N GLU A 46 -3.47 -39.77 -32.87
CA GLU A 46 -4.67 -40.27 -33.53
C GLU A 46 -5.96 -39.71 -32.91
N ASP A 47 -5.87 -39.08 -31.72
CA ASP A 47 -7.01 -38.42 -31.07
C ASP A 47 -7.10 -36.95 -31.50
N GLU A 48 -7.92 -36.70 -32.51
CA GLU A 48 -8.20 -35.36 -33.04
C GLU A 48 -8.74 -34.40 -31.96
N THR A 49 -9.49 -34.92 -30.98
CA THR A 49 -10.06 -34.11 -29.90
C THR A 49 -8.99 -33.66 -28.91
N ALA A 50 -8.05 -34.55 -28.57
CA ALA A 50 -6.89 -34.22 -27.75
C ALA A 50 -6.02 -33.15 -28.42
N ILE A 51 -5.77 -33.28 -29.73
CA ILE A 51 -5.00 -32.30 -30.51
C ILE A 51 -5.66 -30.91 -30.50
N GLN A 52 -6.98 -30.84 -30.70
CA GLN A 52 -7.71 -29.57 -30.67
C GLN A 52 -7.69 -28.92 -29.27
N ILE A 53 -7.86 -29.71 -28.21
CA ILE A 53 -7.82 -29.20 -26.83
C ILE A 53 -6.41 -28.68 -26.50
N LEU A 54 -5.36 -29.43 -26.84
CA LEU A 54 -3.97 -29.00 -26.59
C LEU A 54 -3.62 -27.72 -27.38
N SER A 55 -4.04 -27.64 -28.63
CA SER A 55 -3.81 -26.46 -29.48
C SER A 55 -4.51 -25.21 -28.93
N SER A 56 -5.81 -25.33 -28.59
CA SER A 56 -6.58 -24.21 -28.02
C SER A 56 -6.07 -23.79 -26.63
N SER A 57 -5.70 -24.75 -25.77
CA SER A 57 -5.08 -24.48 -24.47
C SER A 57 -3.74 -23.75 -24.60
N LYS A 58 -2.92 -24.12 -25.59
CA LYS A 58 -1.65 -23.44 -25.86
C LYS A 58 -1.86 -21.98 -26.26
N VAL A 59 -2.73 -21.72 -27.22
CA VAL A 59 -3.03 -20.36 -27.69
C VAL A 59 -3.57 -19.49 -26.54
N LEU A 60 -4.50 -20.04 -25.74
CA LEU A 60 -5.06 -19.32 -24.59
C LEU A 60 -4.00 -19.04 -23.51
N SER A 61 -3.11 -19.99 -23.23
CA SER A 61 -2.00 -19.81 -22.29
C SER A 61 -1.04 -18.70 -22.73
N GLU A 62 -0.65 -18.70 -24.02
CA GLU A 62 0.20 -17.66 -24.60
C GLU A 62 -0.46 -16.28 -24.52
N GLU A 63 -1.76 -16.18 -24.79
CA GLU A 63 -2.51 -14.92 -24.67
C GLU A 63 -2.57 -14.40 -23.23
N ILE A 64 -2.86 -15.29 -22.26
CA ILE A 64 -2.89 -14.92 -20.83
C ILE A 64 -1.50 -14.49 -20.36
N GLN A 65 -0.46 -15.18 -20.80
CA GLN A 65 0.92 -14.86 -20.43
C GLN A 65 1.33 -13.48 -20.97
N ALA A 66 1.01 -13.16 -22.22
CA ALA A 66 1.25 -11.84 -22.80
C ALA A 66 0.50 -10.73 -22.04
N LYS A 67 -0.78 -10.94 -21.69
CA LYS A 67 -1.54 -9.99 -20.85
C LYS A 67 -0.91 -9.82 -19.47
N GLN A 68 -0.46 -10.91 -18.87
CA GLN A 68 0.18 -10.89 -17.55
C GLN A 68 1.48 -10.07 -17.55
N GLU A 69 2.28 -10.16 -18.61
CA GLU A 69 3.50 -9.35 -18.76
C GLU A 69 3.20 -7.85 -18.78
N VAL A 70 2.19 -7.43 -19.56
CA VAL A 70 1.74 -6.03 -19.62
C VAL A 70 1.21 -5.56 -18.26
N SER A 71 0.44 -6.40 -17.57
CA SER A 71 -0.09 -6.09 -16.25
C SER A 71 1.03 -5.92 -15.20
N VAL A 72 2.09 -6.73 -15.27
CA VAL A 72 3.26 -6.61 -14.37
C VAL A 72 4.02 -5.30 -14.62
N LEU A 73 4.18 -4.89 -15.87
CA LEU A 73 4.80 -3.59 -16.19
C LEU A 73 3.96 -2.43 -15.65
N THR A 74 2.64 -2.49 -15.87
CA THR A 74 1.69 -1.48 -15.38
C THR A 74 1.67 -1.42 -13.85
N GLU A 75 1.75 -2.57 -13.17
CA GLU A 75 1.82 -2.65 -11.71
C GLU A 75 3.07 -1.96 -11.17
N LYS A 76 4.23 -2.15 -11.83
CA LYS A 76 5.48 -1.47 -11.44
C LYS A 76 5.37 0.05 -11.53
N GLU A 77 4.74 0.57 -12.58
CA GLU A 77 4.52 2.02 -12.73
C GLU A 77 3.59 2.56 -11.64
N ILE A 78 2.52 1.83 -11.33
CA ILE A 78 1.59 2.20 -10.25
C ILE A 78 2.32 2.16 -8.91
N ASP A 79 3.11 1.13 -8.64
CA ASP A 79 3.88 1.03 -7.41
C ASP A 79 4.94 2.12 -7.29
N PHE A 80 5.58 2.49 -8.39
CA PHE A 80 6.45 3.67 -8.41
C PHE A 80 5.71 4.94 -7.97
N ALA A 81 4.51 5.19 -8.53
CA ALA A 81 3.69 6.34 -8.14
C ALA A 81 3.20 6.27 -6.68
N ARG A 82 2.92 5.06 -6.15
CA ARG A 82 2.52 4.87 -4.74
C ARG A 82 3.70 5.06 -3.80
N ASN A 83 4.89 4.62 -4.19
CA ASN A 83 6.10 4.69 -3.38
C ASN A 83 6.51 6.13 -3.06
N GLN A 84 6.14 7.08 -3.91
CA GLN A 84 6.34 8.51 -3.66
C GLN A 84 5.62 9.00 -2.38
N PHE A 85 4.56 8.31 -1.92
CA PHE A 85 3.87 8.64 -0.66
C PHE A 85 4.44 7.94 0.58
N ILE A 86 5.41 7.02 0.43
CA ILE A 86 6.04 6.32 1.57
C ILE A 86 6.67 7.27 2.60
N PRO A 87 7.36 8.37 2.20
CA PRO A 87 7.93 9.31 3.17
C PRO A 87 6.89 9.89 4.15
N VAL A 88 5.69 10.22 3.66
CA VAL A 88 4.59 10.70 4.52
C VAL A 88 4.09 9.59 5.45
N ALA A 89 3.98 8.34 4.95
CA ALA A 89 3.59 7.22 5.79
C ALA A 89 4.61 6.97 6.93
N LYS A 90 5.91 7.07 6.63
CA LYS A 90 6.98 7.01 7.63
C LYS A 90 6.85 8.15 8.64
N HIS A 91 6.67 9.39 8.20
CA HIS A 91 6.45 10.53 9.08
C HIS A 91 5.27 10.31 10.03
N SER A 92 4.12 9.90 9.51
CA SER A 92 2.93 9.58 10.31
C SER A 92 3.18 8.44 11.31
N SER A 93 3.94 7.40 10.95
CA SER A 93 4.27 6.34 11.89
C SER A 93 5.09 6.84 13.08
N ILE A 94 6.02 7.77 12.85
CA ILE A 94 6.83 8.38 13.92
C ILE A 94 5.93 9.18 14.86
N LEU A 95 5.03 10.00 14.32
CA LEU A 95 4.09 10.77 15.15
C LEU A 95 3.23 9.83 16.02
N PHE A 96 2.74 8.73 15.44
CA PHE A 96 1.94 7.74 16.18
C PHE A 96 2.73 7.05 17.29
N LEU A 97 3.97 6.65 17.02
CA LEU A 97 4.84 6.03 18.02
C LEU A 97 5.17 7.02 19.14
N SER A 98 5.51 8.27 18.80
CA SER A 98 5.79 9.32 19.78
C SER A 98 4.62 9.59 20.74
N ILE A 99 3.37 9.53 20.26
CA ILE A 99 2.19 9.69 21.14
C ILE A 99 1.87 8.42 21.93
N SER A 100 2.18 7.23 21.38
CA SER A 100 1.94 5.94 22.04
C SER A 100 2.86 5.75 23.24
N GLU A 101 4.09 6.25 23.14
CA GLU A 101 5.09 6.22 24.22
C GLU A 101 4.72 7.12 25.42
N LEU A 102 3.78 8.06 25.26
CA LEU A 102 3.32 8.93 26.35
C LEU A 102 2.64 8.15 27.48
N ALA A 103 2.09 6.96 27.19
CA ALA A 103 1.53 6.08 28.21
C ALA A 103 2.56 5.65 29.27
N ASN A 104 3.87 5.74 28.96
CA ASN A 104 4.95 5.48 29.92
C ASN A 104 5.15 6.64 30.92
N ILE A 105 4.68 7.85 30.60
CA ILE A 105 4.72 9.00 31.50
C ILE A 105 3.51 8.96 32.42
N ASP A 106 2.32 8.81 31.84
CA ASP A 106 1.06 8.67 32.56
C ASP A 106 0.17 7.66 31.84
N PRO A 107 -0.33 6.61 32.51
CA PRO A 107 -1.21 5.61 31.89
C PRO A 107 -2.48 6.19 31.25
N MET A 108 -2.90 7.40 31.63
CA MET A 108 -4.05 8.08 31.02
C MET A 108 -3.74 8.63 29.61
N TYR A 109 -2.48 8.76 29.23
CA TYR A 109 -2.06 9.28 27.91
C TYR A 109 -2.09 8.20 26.83
N GLN A 110 -3.29 7.70 26.57
CA GLN A 110 -3.53 6.68 25.55
C GLN A 110 -4.42 7.23 24.44
N TYR A 111 -4.01 6.96 23.20
CA TYR A 111 -4.73 7.39 22.01
C TYR A 111 -4.97 6.18 21.11
N SER A 112 -6.20 6.02 20.63
CA SER A 112 -6.52 4.90 19.74
C SER A 112 -6.00 5.15 18.33
N LEU A 113 -5.64 4.08 17.63
CA LEU A 113 -5.27 4.14 16.22
C LEU A 113 -6.41 4.71 15.37
N VAL A 114 -7.66 4.38 15.70
CA VAL A 114 -8.86 4.89 14.99
C VAL A 114 -8.93 6.42 15.08
N TRP A 115 -8.71 6.99 16.27
CA TRP A 115 -8.67 8.43 16.45
C TRP A 115 -7.55 9.08 15.62
N PHE A 116 -6.36 8.49 15.63
CA PHE A 116 -5.21 8.97 14.87
C PHE A 116 -5.48 8.96 13.36
N ILE A 117 -6.04 7.87 12.83
CA ILE A 117 -6.40 7.74 11.41
C ILE A 117 -7.45 8.79 11.02
N ASN A 118 -8.47 9.01 11.85
CA ASN A 118 -9.48 10.04 11.58
C ASN A 118 -8.86 11.43 11.52
N LEU A 119 -7.93 11.75 12.42
CA LEU A 119 -7.20 13.02 12.38
C LEU A 119 -6.32 13.15 11.13
N TYR A 120 -5.73 12.05 10.67
CA TYR A 120 -4.97 12.02 9.42
C TYR A 120 -5.86 12.26 8.19
N TYR A 121 -7.08 11.70 8.15
CA TYR A 121 -8.04 12.00 7.09
C TYR A 121 -8.45 13.48 7.07
N GLN A 122 -8.66 14.08 8.24
CA GLN A 122 -8.91 15.52 8.35
C GLN A 122 -7.69 16.33 7.87
N ALA A 123 -6.48 15.90 8.18
CA ALA A 123 -5.26 16.55 7.69
C ALA A 123 -5.15 16.49 6.17
N ILE A 124 -5.48 15.35 5.54
CA ILE A 124 -5.53 15.22 4.08
C ILE A 124 -6.52 16.22 3.46
N GLN A 125 -7.68 16.41 4.09
CA GLN A 125 -8.72 17.30 3.56
C GLN A 125 -8.38 18.78 3.75
N ASN A 126 -7.83 19.15 4.90
CA ASN A 126 -7.68 20.55 5.32
C ASN A 126 -6.29 21.14 5.06
N SER A 127 -5.31 20.32 4.70
CA SER A 127 -3.98 20.80 4.31
C SER A 127 -4.00 21.44 2.92
N GLU A 128 -3.12 22.41 2.72
CA GLU A 128 -2.96 23.13 1.47
C GLU A 128 -2.65 22.19 0.29
N LYS A 129 -3.35 22.37 -0.82
CA LYS A 129 -3.21 21.54 -2.01
C LYS A 129 -2.14 22.15 -2.91
N SER A 130 -1.32 21.29 -3.51
CA SER A 130 -0.37 21.65 -4.56
C SER A 130 -0.41 20.59 -5.65
N ASP A 131 -0.15 21.02 -6.88
CA ASP A 131 0.03 20.15 -8.04
C ASP A 131 1.43 19.52 -8.04
N ASP A 132 2.40 20.18 -7.41
CA ASP A 132 3.71 19.60 -7.15
C ASP A 132 3.61 18.59 -6.01
N LEU A 133 4.09 17.37 -6.27
CA LEU A 133 3.95 16.30 -5.30
C LEU A 133 4.80 16.57 -4.07
N GLU A 134 6.06 16.99 -4.22
CA GLU A 134 6.97 17.18 -3.10
C GLU A 134 6.42 18.26 -2.15
N GLU A 135 6.00 19.39 -2.69
CA GLU A 135 5.36 20.47 -1.95
C GLU A 135 4.07 19.99 -1.25
N ARG A 136 3.24 19.21 -1.95
CA ARG A 136 2.03 18.61 -1.36
C ARG A 136 2.35 17.70 -0.17
N LEU A 137 3.40 16.88 -0.25
CA LEU A 137 3.81 16.01 0.85
C LEU A 137 4.32 16.82 2.05
N GLU A 138 5.05 17.92 1.80
CA GLU A 138 5.52 18.83 2.85
C GLU A 138 4.38 19.54 3.58
N PHE A 139 3.40 20.07 2.84
CA PHE A 139 2.20 20.68 3.42
C PHE A 139 1.41 19.68 4.27
N LEU A 140 1.25 18.44 3.78
CA LEU A 140 0.56 17.40 4.51
C LEU A 140 1.28 17.05 5.81
N ASN A 141 2.60 16.85 5.77
CA ASN A 141 3.41 16.55 6.95
C ASN A 141 3.37 17.68 7.98
N SER A 142 3.53 18.93 7.52
CA SER A 142 3.54 20.11 8.39
C SER A 142 2.20 20.32 9.07
N TYR A 143 1.11 20.26 8.30
CA TYR A 143 -0.24 20.38 8.84
C TYR A 143 -0.55 19.26 9.83
N PHE A 144 -0.22 18.01 9.49
CA PHE A 144 -0.54 16.88 10.33
C PHE A 144 0.27 16.89 11.64
N THR A 145 1.56 17.21 11.60
CA THR A 145 2.38 17.40 12.81
C THR A 145 1.78 18.46 13.72
N TYR A 146 1.41 19.62 13.17
CA TYR A 146 0.78 20.69 13.95
C TYR A 146 -0.57 20.25 14.54
N SER A 147 -1.40 19.57 13.74
CA SER A 147 -2.70 19.08 14.18
C SER A 147 -2.58 18.07 15.33
N ILE A 148 -1.67 17.09 15.22
CA ILE A 148 -1.38 16.13 16.28
C ILE A 148 -0.89 16.85 17.53
N TYR A 149 0.11 17.71 17.39
CA TYR A 149 0.67 18.46 18.50
C TYR A 149 -0.41 19.23 19.26
N ARG A 150 -1.23 20.01 18.53
CA ARG A 150 -2.30 20.83 19.09
C ARG A 150 -3.37 19.99 19.79
N ASN A 151 -3.74 18.83 19.25
CA ASN A 151 -4.76 17.97 19.84
C ASN A 151 -4.25 17.23 21.08
N VAL A 152 -3.03 16.69 21.03
CA VAL A 152 -2.41 16.00 22.17
C VAL A 152 -2.13 16.99 23.31
N CYS A 153 -1.57 18.16 23.03
CA CYS A 153 -1.33 19.17 24.07
C CYS A 153 -2.60 19.70 24.75
N ARG A 154 -3.80 19.48 24.19
CA ARG A 154 -5.06 19.81 24.91
C ARG A 154 -5.39 18.82 26.01
N SER A 155 -5.00 17.56 25.85
CA SER A 155 -5.27 16.48 26.81
C SER A 155 -4.14 16.25 27.81
N LEU A 156 -2.94 16.78 27.56
CA LEU A 156 -1.80 16.67 28.48
C LEU A 156 -1.85 17.69 29.63
N PHE A 157 -1.32 17.31 30.79
CA PHE A 157 -1.02 18.25 31.86
C PHE A 157 0.09 19.22 31.43
N GLU A 158 0.07 20.45 31.93
CA GLU A 158 1.02 21.50 31.56
C GLU A 158 2.48 21.06 31.72
N LYS A 159 2.78 20.34 32.82
CA LYS A 159 4.13 19.82 33.12
C LYS A 159 4.68 18.86 32.06
N ASP A 160 3.81 18.16 31.32
CA ASP A 160 4.21 17.10 30.37
C ASP A 160 4.25 17.58 28.92
N LYS A 161 3.74 18.79 28.62
CA LYS A 161 3.70 19.35 27.25
C LYS A 161 5.09 19.58 26.67
N LEU A 162 6.04 20.06 27.48
CA LEU A 162 7.42 20.25 27.05
C LEU A 162 8.11 18.92 26.75
N THR A 163 7.89 17.91 27.59
CA THR A 163 8.40 16.55 27.37
C THR A 163 7.88 15.98 26.06
N PHE A 164 6.58 16.09 25.80
CA PHE A 164 6.00 15.66 24.52
C PHE A 164 6.58 16.43 23.33
N SER A 165 6.72 17.76 23.43
CA SER A 165 7.33 18.59 22.38
C SER A 165 8.74 18.12 22.03
N PHE A 166 9.52 17.80 23.06
CA PHE A 166 10.88 17.30 22.91
C PHE A 166 10.90 15.91 22.25
N VAL A 167 10.11 14.96 22.73
CA VAL A 167 10.01 13.60 22.16
C VAL A 167 9.59 13.65 20.70
N LEU A 168 8.59 14.47 20.37
CA LEU A 168 8.10 14.64 19.00
C LEU A 168 9.20 15.20 18.08
N CYS A 169 9.90 16.25 18.54
CA CYS A 169 11.00 16.86 17.79
C CYS A 169 12.14 15.87 17.56
N VAL A 170 12.56 15.16 18.61
CA VAL A 170 13.61 14.14 18.55
C VAL A 170 13.23 13.01 17.59
N GLY A 171 12.00 12.51 17.65
CA GLY A 171 11.51 11.46 16.75
C GLY A 171 11.59 11.90 15.28
N ILE A 172 11.13 13.12 14.97
CA ILE A 172 11.21 13.69 13.62
C ILE A 172 12.66 13.87 13.18
N LEU A 173 13.52 14.47 14.01
CA LEU A 173 14.92 14.73 13.66
C LEU A 173 15.72 13.43 13.48
N ARG A 174 15.49 12.43 14.33
CA ARG A 174 16.10 11.09 14.23
C ARG A 174 15.75 10.44 12.89
N SER A 175 14.49 10.49 12.49
CA SER A 175 14.07 9.93 11.19
C SER A 175 14.69 10.61 9.98
N LYS A 176 15.08 11.88 10.12
CA LYS A 176 15.78 12.66 9.10
C LYS A 176 17.29 12.48 9.15
N GLY A 177 17.81 11.63 10.04
CA GLY A 177 19.25 11.42 10.24
C GLY A 177 19.98 12.66 10.77
N LYS A 178 19.27 13.59 11.41
CA LYS A 178 19.83 14.86 11.91
C LYS A 178 20.32 14.79 13.36
N LEU A 179 20.21 13.62 13.98
CA LEU A 179 20.73 13.35 15.32
C LEU A 179 21.81 12.27 15.20
N ILE A 180 22.93 12.50 15.87
CA ILE A 180 24.00 11.50 16.02
C ILE A 180 23.50 10.48 17.05
N GLU A 181 23.69 9.19 16.78
CA GLU A 181 23.39 8.11 17.74
C GLU A 181 24.23 8.21 19.01
#